data_AF-A0A2D7FLJ3-F1
#
_entry.id   AF-A0A2D7FLJ3-F1
#
_cell.length_a   1.000
_cell.length_b   1.000
_cell.length_c   1.000
_cell.angle_alpha   90.00
_cell.angle_beta   90.00
_cell.angle_gamma   90.00
#
_symmetry.space_group_name_H-M   'P 1'
#
loop_
_entity.id
_entity.type
_entity.pdbx_description
1 polymer ?
#
loop_
_entity_poly.entity_id
_entity_poly.type
_entity_poly.pdbx_seq_one_letter_code
_entity_poly.pdbx_strand_id
1 'polypeptide(L)' 'MTQNVQNSAAAADARVTVLTPAVLALLLGAFLVLGTGFAHSDTIHNAAHDTRHSFAFPCH' A
#
# COMPACT_ATOMS: atom_id res chain seq x y z
N MET A 1 4.21 34.69 -16.26
CA MET A 1 4.36 34.35 -14.82
C MET A 1 3.11 33.75 -14.19
N THR A 2 1.90 33.99 -14.69
CA THR A 2 0.64 33.44 -14.13
C THR A 2 0.46 31.93 -14.34
N GLN A 3 0.91 31.39 -15.48
CA GLN A 3 0.78 29.95 -15.78
C GLN A 3 1.55 29.04 -14.81
N ASN A 4 2.71 29.49 -14.30
CA ASN A 4 3.50 28.73 -13.33
C ASN A 4 2.77 28.58 -11.99
N VAL A 5 2.04 29.62 -11.56
CA VAL A 5 1.29 29.61 -10.30
C VAL A 5 0.09 28.65 -10.39
N GLN A 6 -0.59 28.62 -11.54
CA GLN A 6 -1.70 27.69 -11.80
C GLN A 6 -1.24 26.23 -11.83
N ASN A 7 -0.08 25.96 -12.44
CA ASN A 7 0.51 24.62 -12.50
C ASN A 7 0.93 24.10 -11.11
N SER A 8 1.51 24.97 -10.27
CA SER A 8 1.88 24.62 -8.89
C SER A 8 0.66 24.37 -8.01
N ALA A 9 -0.43 25.15 -8.17
CA ALA A 9 -1.67 24.96 -7.43
C ALA A 9 -2.37 23.63 -7.81
N ALA A 10 -2.47 23.31 -9.10
CA ALA A 10 -3.03 22.04 -9.57
C ALA A 10 -2.18 20.82 -9.11
N ALA A 11 -0.84 20.95 -9.12
CA ALA A 11 0.05 19.91 -8.62
C ALA A 11 -0.05 19.72 -7.10
N ALA A 12 -0.32 20.79 -6.33
CA ALA A 12 -0.55 20.70 -4.89
C ALA A 12 -1.88 20.00 -4.58
N ASP A 13 -2.96 20.34 -5.29
CA ASP A 13 -4.28 19.70 -5.14
C ASP A 13 -4.25 18.20 -5.52
N ALA A 14 -3.56 17.87 -6.61
CA ALA A 14 -3.32 16.49 -7.01
C ALA A 14 -2.51 15.72 -5.95
N ARG A 15 -1.47 16.33 -5.36
CA ARG A 15 -0.69 15.72 -4.26
C ARG A 15 -1.56 15.46 -3.03
N VAL A 16 -2.37 16.42 -2.61
CA VAL A 16 -3.28 16.27 -1.46
C VAL A 16 -4.28 15.14 -1.71
N THR A 17 -4.81 15.05 -2.94
CA THR A 17 -5.74 13.99 -3.33
C THR A 17 -5.13 12.60 -3.25
N VAL A 18 -3.85 12.42 -3.62
CA VAL A 18 -3.18 11.10 -3.58
C VAL A 18 -2.61 10.74 -2.21
N LEU A 19 -2.37 11.72 -1.32
CA LEU A 19 -1.79 11.45 0.00
C LEU A 19 -2.70 10.58 0.87
N THR A 20 -4.01 10.83 0.86
CA THR A 20 -4.96 10.05 1.66
C THR A 20 -4.95 8.55 1.30
N PRO A 21 -5.18 8.14 0.03
CA PRO A 21 -5.10 6.73 -0.33
C PRO A 21 -3.69 6.15 -0.17
N ALA A 22 -2.63 6.94 -0.39
CA ALA A 22 -1.25 6.47 -0.19
C ALA A 22 -0.95 6.14 1.28
N VAL A 23 -1.38 7.00 2.21
CA VAL A 23 -1.22 6.75 3.65
C VAL A 23 -2.04 5.53 4.07
N LEU A 24 -3.28 5.40 3.59
CA LEU A 24 -4.10 4.23 3.89
C LEU A 24 -3.48 2.94 3.35
N ALA A 25 -2.94 2.96 2.13
CA ALA A 25 -2.23 1.82 1.55
C ALA A 25 -0.98 1.44 2.36
N LEU A 26 -0.20 2.42 2.81
CA LEU A 26 0.96 2.19 3.67
C LEU A 26 0.57 1.61 5.03
N LEU A 27 -0.46 2.17 5.67
CA LEU A 27 -0.96 1.67 6.95
C LEU A 27 -1.49 0.25 6.83
N LEU A 28 -2.25 -0.04 5.76
CA LEU A 28 -2.75 -1.38 5.48
C LEU A 28 -1.60 -2.36 5.23
N GLY A 29 -0.64 -2.00 4.38
CA GLY A 29 0.54 -2.82 4.12
C GLY A 29 1.36 -3.10 5.38
N ALA A 30 1.61 -2.07 6.19
CA ALA A 30 2.30 -2.21 7.47
C ALA A 30 1.53 -3.11 8.44
N PHE A 31 0.20 -2.97 8.51
CA PHE A 31 -0.65 -3.84 9.32
C PHE A 31 -0.57 -5.30 8.88
N LEU A 32 -0.57 -5.59 7.58
CA LEU A 32 -0.45 -6.96 7.08
C LEU A 32 0.92 -7.57 7.40
N VAL A 33 2.01 -6.81 7.21
CA VAL A 33 3.37 -7.29 7.49
C VAL A 33 3.58 -7.53 8.99
N LEU A 34 3.25 -6.55 9.82
CA LEU A 34 3.42 -6.64 11.27
C LEU A 34 2.41 -7.64 11.88
N GLY A 35 1.16 -7.61 11.42
CA GLY A 35 0.09 -8.49 11.90
C GLY A 35 0.40 -9.96 11.66
N THR A 36 0.88 -10.32 10.47
CA THR A 36 1.27 -11.71 10.16
C THR A 36 2.60 -12.09 10.79
N GLY A 37 3.55 -11.16 10.89
CA GLY A 37 4.87 -11.39 11.49
C GLY A 37 4.86 -11.62 13.01
N PHE A 38 3.96 -10.93 13.73
CA PHE A 38 3.80 -11.06 15.19
C PHE A 38 2.55 -11.86 15.60
N ALA A 39 1.85 -12.49 14.65
CA ALA A 39 0.74 -13.37 14.98
C ALA A 39 1.23 -14.56 15.81
N HIS A 40 0.61 -14.80 16.97
CA HIS A 40 0.82 -16.03 17.74
C HIS A 40 0.23 -17.27 17.04
N SER A 41 -0.64 -17.05 16.05
CA SER A 41 -1.31 -18.11 15.29
C SER A 41 -0.45 -18.55 14.10
N ASP A 42 0.10 -19.76 14.17
CA ASP A 42 0.85 -20.37 13.07
C ASP A 42 0.04 -20.41 11.77
N THR A 43 -1.30 -20.52 11.86
CA THR A 43 -2.19 -20.51 10.69
C THR A 43 -2.14 -19.21 9.90
N ILE A 44 -2.09 -18.05 10.57
CA ILE A 44 -2.06 -16.73 9.92
C ILE A 44 -0.67 -16.49 9.31
N HIS A 45 0.38 -16.89 10.04
CA HIS A 45 1.75 -16.80 9.54
C HIS A 45 1.95 -17.69 8.30
N ASN A 46 1.49 -18.94 8.36
CA ASN A 46 1.58 -19.89 7.25
C ASN A 46 0.73 -19.46 6.06
N ALA A 47 -0.48 -18.92 6.26
CA ALA A 47 -1.30 -18.40 5.17
C ALA A 47 -0.62 -17.23 4.43
N ALA A 48 0.07 -16.34 5.15
CA ALA A 48 0.87 -15.27 4.55
C ALA A 48 2.05 -15.83 3.75
N HIS A 49 2.70 -16.87 4.28
CA HIS A 49 3.76 -17.60 3.59
C HIS A 49 3.24 -18.29 2.32
N ASP A 50 2.11 -18.96 2.36
CA ASP A 50 1.52 -19.70 1.24
C ASP A 50 1.06 -18.77 0.12
N THR A 51 0.55 -17.59 0.47
CA THR A 51 0.17 -16.55 -0.50
C THR A 51 1.34 -16.21 -1.43
N ARG A 52 2.58 -16.14 -0.92
CA ARG A 52 3.77 -15.86 -1.75
C ARG A 52 4.05 -16.97 -2.76
N HIS A 53 3.74 -18.22 -2.42
CA HIS A 53 3.88 -19.37 -3.30
C HIS A 53 2.76 -19.43 -4.34
N SER A 54 1.53 -19.06 -3.96
CA SER A 54 0.40 -18.93 -4.89
C SER A 54 0.57 -17.79 -5.89
N PHE A 55 1.29 -16.71 -5.53
CA PHE A 55 1.66 -15.66 -6.50
C PHE A 55 2.52 -16.17 -7.66
N ALA A 56 3.17 -17.33 -7.51
CA ALA A 56 3.99 -17.96 -8.55
C ALA A 56 3.27 -19.09 -9.32
N PHE A 57 2.00 -19.40 -9.02
CA PHE A 57 1.28 -20.58 -9.55
C PHE A 57 -0.20 -20.32 -9.88
N PRO A 58 -0.68 -20.57 -11.12
CA PRO A 58 -0.16 -20.12 -12.40
C PRO A 58 -0.65 -18.70 -12.73
N CYS A 59 0.24 -17.88 -13.27
CA CYS A 59 0.08 -16.44 -13.48
C CYS A 59 -0.36 -16.05 -14.92
N HIS A 60 -1.01 -16.95 -15.65
CA HIS A 60 -0.80 -17.20 -17.09
C HIS A 60 0.30 -18.25 -17.28
#